data_AF-A0AA95KIR8-F1
#
_entry.id   AF-A0AA95KIR8-F1
#
_cell.length_a   1.000
_cell.length_b   1.000
_cell.length_c   1.000
_cell.angle_alpha   90.00
_cell.angle_beta   90.00
_cell.angle_gamma   90.00
#
_symmetry.space_group_name_H-M   'P 1'
#
loop_
_entity.id
_entity.type
_entity.pdbx_description
1 polymer ?
#
loop_
_entity_poly.entity_id
_entity_poly.type
_entity_poly.pdbx_seq_one_letter_code
_entity_poly.pdbx_strand_id
1 'polypeptide(L)'
;MFTLSTKNQWLVGGILLAVMLLTRVHVIDHLLDASWAVFFLAGFYLRNLLAFGVFMATAVAIDYVATSQLGVSNFCVSQAYIALVPAYGVMFAAGRWFAGQYQGETLEPLAKLHFQREPSFI
;
A
#
# COMPACT_ATOMS: atom_id res chain seq x y z
N MET A 1 2.65 17.06 9.13
CA MET A 1 2.47 15.64 9.49
C MET A 1 1.00 15.26 9.32
N PHE A 2 0.65 14.55 8.24
CA PHE A 2 -0.72 14.11 7.99
C PHE A 2 -1.07 12.94 8.90
N THR A 3 -1.65 13.22 10.06
CA THR A 3 -2.14 12.20 10.98
C THR A 3 -3.63 11.99 10.70
N LEU A 4 -3.96 10.96 9.92
CA LEU A 4 -5.36 10.58 9.70
C LEU A 4 -6.00 10.17 11.04
N SER A 5 -7.26 10.58 11.25
CA SER A 5 -8.07 10.09 12.36
C SER A 5 -8.15 8.57 12.35
N THR A 6 -8.18 7.94 13.53
CA THR A 6 -8.25 6.48 13.69
C THR A 6 -9.38 5.86 12.86
N LYS A 7 -10.54 6.53 12.77
CA LYS A 7 -11.67 6.08 11.94
C LYS A 7 -11.31 5.99 10.45
N ASN A 8 -10.60 6.98 9.94
CA ASN A 8 -10.16 7.03 8.54
C ASN A 8 -9.08 5.99 8.26
N GLN A 9 -8.19 5.71 9.22
CA GLN A 9 -7.18 4.65 9.08
C GLN A 9 -7.84 3.27 8.93
N TRP A 10 -8.90 2.99 9.69
CA TRP A 10 -9.69 1.76 9.55
C TRP A 10 -10.42 1.68 8.22
N LEU A 11 -11.02 2.79 7.75
CA LEU A 11 -11.66 2.84 6.43
C LEU A 11 -10.66 2.57 5.31
N VAL A 12 -9.50 3.24 5.32
CA VAL A 12 -8.44 3.03 4.33
C VAL A 12 -7.92 1.59 4.38
N GLY A 13 -7.67 1.05 5.58
CA GLY A 13 -7.28 -0.34 5.75
C GLY A 13 -8.29 -1.33 5.18
N GLY A 14 -9.59 -1.11 5.44
CA GLY A 14 -10.67 -1.94 4.91
C GLY A 14 -10.77 -1.88 3.38
N ILE A 15 -10.67 -0.69 2.79
CA ILE A 15 -10.67 -0.52 1.33
C ILE A 15 -9.47 -1.23 0.71
N LEU A 16 -8.27 -1.07 1.29
CA LEU A 16 -7.05 -1.73 0.81
C LEU A 16 -7.16 -3.26 0.86
N LEU A 17 -7.77 -3.82 1.92
CA LEU A 17 -8.05 -5.25 2.02
C LEU A 17 -9.04 -5.72 0.95
N ALA A 18 -10.11 -4.97 0.72
CA ALA A 18 -11.09 -5.28 -0.31
C ALA A 18 -10.48 -5.24 -1.72
N VAL A 19 -9.65 -4.23 -2.02
CA VAL A 19 -8.92 -4.14 -3.28
C VAL A 19 -7.99 -5.34 -3.46
N MET A 20 -7.22 -5.70 -2.43
CA MET A 20 -6.32 -6.84 -2.46
C MET A 20 -7.07 -8.17 -2.73
N LEU A 21 -8.23 -8.36 -2.09
CA LEU A 21 -9.11 -9.51 -2.33
C LEU A 21 -9.58 -9.57 -3.79
N LEU A 22 -10.07 -8.46 -4.33
CA LEU A 22 -10.61 -8.41 -5.69
C LEU A 22 -9.52 -8.65 -6.75
N THR A 23 -8.31 -8.12 -6.54
CA THR A 23 -7.22 -8.22 -7.54
C THR A 23 -6.47 -9.54 -7.47
N ARG A 24 -6.41 -10.22 -6.32
CA ARG A 24 -5.69 -11.50 -6.18
C ARG A 24 -6.47 -12.73 -6.65
N VAL A 25 -7.80 -12.68 -6.67
CA VAL A 25 -8.63 -13.84 -7.03
C VAL A 25 -8.61 -14.14 -8.55
N HIS A 26 -7.78 -13.45 -9.35
CA HIS A 26 -7.69 -13.62 -10.81
C HIS A 26 -9.07 -13.58 -11.48
N VAL A 27 -9.97 -12.71 -10.98
CA VAL A 27 -11.34 -12.57 -11.50
C VAL A 27 -11.33 -12.07 -12.96
N ILE A 28 -10.24 -11.41 -13.37
CA ILE A 28 -10.01 -10.93 -14.72
C ILE A 28 -8.62 -11.41 -15.15
N ASP A 29 -8.55 -12.20 -16.23
CA ASP A 29 -7.29 -12.58 -16.85
C ASP A 29 -6.49 -11.31 -17.22
N HIS A 30 -5.20 -11.29 -16.88
CA HIS A 30 -4.23 -10.20 -17.13
C HIS A 30 -4.26 -8.98 -16.19
N LEU A 31 -5.03 -8.98 -15.10
CA LEU A 31 -4.94 -7.90 -14.12
C LEU A 31 -3.67 -8.03 -13.26
N LEU A 32 -2.86 -6.96 -13.19
CA LEU A 32 -1.68 -6.88 -12.32
C LEU A 32 -2.12 -6.92 -10.85
N ASP A 33 -1.48 -7.77 -10.04
CA ASP A 33 -1.75 -7.86 -8.61
C ASP A 33 -1.41 -6.54 -7.90
N ALA A 34 -2.41 -5.93 -7.25
CA ALA A 34 -2.25 -4.68 -6.51
C ALA A 34 -1.55 -4.86 -5.16
N SER A 35 -1.22 -6.08 -4.75
CA SER A 35 -0.64 -6.40 -3.43
C SER A 35 0.59 -5.54 -3.08
N TRP A 36 1.49 -5.29 -4.04
CA TRP A 36 2.68 -4.44 -3.81
C TRP A 36 2.30 -3.01 -3.43
N ALA A 37 1.36 -2.41 -4.16
CA ALA A 37 0.85 -1.07 -3.88
C ALA A 37 0.08 -1.04 -2.55
N VAL A 38 -0.67 -2.09 -2.25
CA VAL A 38 -1.40 -2.23 -0.98
C VAL A 38 -0.44 -2.23 0.21
N PHE A 39 0.65 -3.01 0.17
CA PHE A 39 1.64 -3.01 1.26
C PHE A 39 2.35 -1.67 1.41
N PHE A 40 2.66 -0.98 0.31
CA PHE A 40 3.22 0.38 0.35
C PHE A 40 2.24 1.38 1.00
N LEU A 41 1.00 1.42 0.54
CA LEU A 41 -0.04 2.33 1.07
C LEU A 41 -0.40 2.01 2.52
N ALA A 42 -0.41 0.73 2.89
CA ALA A 42 -0.61 0.31 4.28
C ALA A 42 0.52 0.86 5.17
N GLY A 43 1.77 0.81 4.70
CA GLY A 43 2.91 1.43 5.37
C GLY A 43 2.77 2.94 5.49
N PHE A 44 2.32 3.59 4.42
CA PHE A 44 2.14 5.04 4.37
C PHE A 44 1.05 5.54 5.34
N TYR A 45 -0.14 4.91 5.33
CA TYR A 45 -1.32 5.39 6.05
C TYR A 45 -1.50 4.83 7.46
N LEU A 46 -1.23 3.53 7.69
CA LEU A 46 -1.52 2.90 8.99
C LEU A 46 -0.32 2.98 9.94
N ARG A 47 0.92 2.98 9.42
CA ARG A 47 2.18 3.11 10.18
C ARG A 47 2.40 2.09 11.32
N ASN A 48 1.50 1.13 11.53
CA ASN A 48 1.54 0.13 12.58
C ASN A 48 2.09 -1.21 12.04
N LEU A 49 3.09 -1.80 12.71
CA LEU A 49 3.64 -3.10 12.32
C LEU A 49 2.60 -4.23 12.38
N LEU A 50 1.59 -4.13 13.26
CA LEU A 50 0.50 -5.10 13.31
C LEU A 50 -0.31 -5.11 12.01
N ALA A 51 -0.43 -3.97 11.32
CA ALA A 51 -1.12 -3.91 10.03
C ALA A 51 -0.40 -4.79 9.00
N PHE A 52 0.94 -4.74 8.95
CA PHE A 52 1.71 -5.62 8.07
C PHE A 52 1.38 -7.10 8.30
N GLY A 53 1.32 -7.53 9.56
CA GLY A 53 0.95 -8.90 9.91
C GLY A 53 -0.46 -9.28 9.43
N VAL A 54 -1.45 -8.39 9.60
CA VAL A 54 -2.83 -8.62 9.15
C VAL A 54 -2.91 -8.72 7.62
N PHE A 55 -2.27 -7.80 6.89
CA PHE A 55 -2.23 -7.84 5.42
C PHE A 55 -1.51 -9.09 4.90
N MET A 56 -0.40 -9.48 5.54
CA MET A 56 0.34 -10.70 5.18
C MET A 56 -0.48 -11.96 5.44
N ALA A 57 -1.11 -12.07 6.61
CA ALA A 57 -1.99 -13.19 6.93
C ALA A 57 -3.17 -13.29 5.94
N THR A 58 -3.73 -12.15 5.55
CA THR A 58 -4.79 -12.08 4.53
C THR A 58 -4.29 -12.55 3.17
N ALA A 59 -3.11 -12.13 2.75
CA ALA A 59 -2.47 -12.58 1.51
C ALA A 59 -2.31 -14.11 1.47
N VAL A 60 -1.74 -14.68 2.53
CA VAL A 60 -1.54 -16.13 2.65
C VAL A 60 -2.86 -16.87 2.67
N ALA A 61 -3.87 -16.35 3.38
CA ALA A 61 -5.20 -16.96 3.41
C ALA A 61 -5.87 -16.97 2.03
N ILE A 62 -5.77 -15.89 1.26
CA ILE A 62 -6.30 -15.81 -0.11
C ILE A 62 -5.64 -16.87 -0.99
N ASP A 63 -4.31 -16.97 -0.96
CA ASP A 63 -3.57 -17.93 -1.80
C ASP A 63 -3.90 -19.37 -1.42
N TYR A 64 -4.05 -19.65 -0.12
CA TYR A 64 -4.45 -20.96 0.37
C TYR A 64 -5.85 -21.35 -0.09
N VAL A 65 -6.82 -20.43 0.00
CA VAL A 65 -8.19 -20.68 -0.47
C VAL A 65 -8.22 -20.87 -1.99
N ALA A 66 -7.45 -20.08 -2.74
CA ALA A 66 -7.36 -20.20 -4.19
C ALA A 66 -6.84 -21.57 -4.62
N THR A 67 -5.83 -22.11 -3.93
CA THR A 67 -5.27 -23.42 -4.30
C THR A 67 -6.06 -24.60 -3.76
N SER A 68 -6.66 -24.49 -2.57
CA SER A 68 -7.41 -25.59 -1.94
C SER A 68 -8.86 -25.71 -2.44
N GLN A 69 -9.55 -24.58 -2.63
CA GLN A 69 -10.98 -24.55 -2.90
C GLN A 69 -11.31 -24.18 -4.35
N LEU A 70 -10.47 -23.36 -5.01
CA LEU A 70 -10.69 -22.90 -6.38
C LEU A 70 -9.91 -23.70 -7.43
N GLY A 71 -9.11 -24.69 -7.01
CA GLY A 71 -8.38 -25.58 -7.93
C GLY A 71 -7.26 -24.90 -8.72
N VAL A 72 -6.79 -23.72 -8.29
CA VAL A 72 -5.66 -23.02 -8.91
C VAL A 72 -4.38 -23.84 -8.72
N SER A 73 -3.55 -23.90 -9.76
CA SER A 73 -2.28 -24.65 -9.71
C SER A 73 -1.37 -24.15 -8.58
N ASN A 74 -0.89 -25.09 -7.76
CA ASN A 74 0.07 -24.84 -6.67
C ASN A 74 1.49 -24.49 -7.14
N PHE A 75 1.72 -24.35 -8.46
CA PHE A 75 3.04 -24.10 -9.03
C PHE A 75 3.73 -22.85 -8.44
N CYS A 76 2.95 -21.82 -8.09
CA CYS A 76 3.45 -20.57 -7.50
C CYS A 76 3.78 -20.70 -5.99
N VAL A 77 3.27 -21.73 -5.31
CA VAL A 77 3.48 -21.98 -3.89
C VAL A 77 4.67 -22.93 -3.73
N SER A 78 5.86 -22.40 -3.96
CA SER A 78 7.13 -23.10 -3.77
C SER A 78 7.89 -22.56 -2.54
N GLN A 79 9.06 -23.13 -2.23
CA GLN A 79 9.94 -22.59 -1.17
C GLN A 79 10.27 -21.10 -1.39
N ALA A 80 10.24 -20.62 -2.64
CA ALA A 80 10.44 -19.22 -2.98
C ALA A 80 9.30 -18.30 -2.47
N TYR A 81 8.13 -18.84 -2.14
CA TYR A 81 7.01 -18.06 -1.61
C TYR A 81 7.38 -17.32 -0.31
N ILE A 82 8.30 -17.88 0.49
CA ILE A 82 8.83 -17.23 1.70
C ILE A 82 9.53 -15.91 1.38
N ALA A 83 10.12 -15.77 0.18
CA ALA A 83 10.76 -14.52 -0.27
C ALA A 83 9.76 -13.36 -0.49
N LEU A 84 8.45 -13.64 -0.50
CA LEU A 84 7.42 -12.59 -0.51
C LEU A 84 7.40 -11.79 0.80
N VAL A 85 7.72 -12.43 1.94
CA VAL A 85 7.76 -11.77 3.25
C VAL A 85 8.74 -10.59 3.26
N PRO A 86 10.03 -10.75 2.92
CA PRO A 86 10.94 -9.61 2.84
C PRO A 86 10.57 -8.63 1.72
N ALA A 87 10.05 -9.09 0.59
CA ALA A 87 9.64 -8.20 -0.51
C ALA A 87 8.52 -7.23 -0.07
N TYR A 88 7.45 -7.75 0.52
CA TYR A 88 6.36 -6.93 1.06
C TYR A 88 6.79 -6.12 2.27
N GLY A 89 7.71 -6.66 3.09
CA GLY A 89 8.32 -5.95 4.21
C GLY A 89 9.04 -4.69 3.75
N VAL A 90 9.81 -4.76 2.66
CA VAL A 90 10.50 -3.61 2.06
C VAL A 90 9.49 -2.59 1.53
N MET A 91 8.43 -3.03 0.83
CA MET A 91 7.39 -2.10 0.35
C MET A 91 6.69 -1.37 1.50
N PHE A 92 6.34 -2.09 2.57
CA PHE A 92 5.74 -1.50 3.76
C PHE A 92 6.68 -0.52 4.47
N ALA A 93 7.95 -0.88 4.61
CA ALA A 93 8.99 0.00 5.18
C ALA A 93 9.18 1.25 4.32
N ALA A 94 9.21 1.12 2.99
CA ALA A 94 9.31 2.23 2.05
C ALA A 94 8.12 3.20 2.21
N GLY A 95 6.89 2.69 2.30
CA GLY A 95 5.70 3.51 2.53
C GLY A 95 5.76 4.28 3.86
N ARG A 96 6.22 3.61 4.93
CA ARG A 96 6.41 4.25 6.26
C ARG A 96 7.47 5.35 6.21
N TRP A 97 8.60 5.08 5.57
CA TRP A 97 9.67 6.04 5.42
C TRP A 97 9.23 7.25 4.60
N PHE A 98 8.54 7.00 3.47
CA PHE A 98 7.99 8.05 2.61
C PHE A 98 6.98 8.93 3.35
N ALA A 99 6.12 8.35 4.19
CA ALA A 99 5.20 9.12 5.02
C ALA A 99 5.93 10.06 6.01
N GLY A 100 7.15 9.72 6.44
CA GLY A 100 7.98 10.58 7.29
C GLY A 100 8.60 11.76 6.53
N GLN A 101 8.91 11.56 5.24
CA GLN A 101 9.45 12.60 4.35
C GLN A 101 8.37 13.46 3.69
N TYR A 102 7.12 12.99 3.67
CA TYR A 102 5.99 13.71 3.09
C TYR A 102 5.63 14.95 3.93
N GLN A 103 6.29 16.05 3.60
CA GLN A 103 5.83 17.39 3.91
C GLN A 103 4.74 17.66 2.90
N GLY A 104 3.48 17.55 3.33
CA GLY A 104 2.34 17.90 2.50
C GLY A 104 2.59 19.20 1.76
N GLU A 105 2.11 19.33 0.53
CA GLU A 105 2.18 20.57 -0.23
C GLU A 105 1.52 21.69 0.59
N THR A 106 2.29 22.31 1.47
CA THR A 106 1.98 23.63 1.99
C THR A 106 1.95 24.50 0.75
N LEU A 107 0.94 25.34 0.60
CA LEU A 107 0.89 26.30 -0.49
C LEU A 107 1.99 27.38 -0.33
N GLU A 108 2.81 27.32 0.72
CA GLU A 108 3.92 28.25 0.98
C GLU A 108 4.98 28.32 -0.13
N PRO A 109 5.46 27.22 -0.75
CA PRO A 109 6.40 27.29 -1.86
C PRO A 109 5.74 27.91 -3.11
N LEU A 110 4.45 27.61 -3.35
CA LEU A 110 3.67 28.23 -4.42
C LEU A 110 3.43 29.73 -4.15
N ALA A 111 3.17 30.12 -2.91
CA ALA A 111 3.04 31.51 -2.49
C ALA A 111 4.36 32.26 -2.61
N LYS A 112 5.50 31.64 -2.26
CA LYS A 112 6.84 32.20 -2.47
C LYS A 112 7.17 32.37 -3.95
N LEU A 113 6.80 31.41 -4.80
CA LEU A 113 6.97 31.51 -6.25
C LEU A 113 6.04 32.56 -6.88
N HIS A 114 4.82 32.75 -6.35
CA HIS A 114 3.91 33.81 -6.78
C HIS A 114 4.42 35.20 -6.38
N PHE A 115 4.92 35.36 -5.15
CA PHE A 115 5.40 36.66 -4.64
C PHE A 115 6.73 37.08 -5.30
N GLN A 116 7.59 36.13 -5.67
CA GLN A 116 8.85 36.42 -6.37
C GLN A 116 8.67 36.71 -7.87
N ARG A 117 7.45 36.56 -8.40
CA ARG A 117 7.12 36.82 -9.81
C ARG A 117 6.57 38.23 -10.06
N GLU A 118 6.36 39.06 -9.05
CA GLU A 118 6.13 40.50 -9.29
C GLU A 118 7.45 41.14 -9.73
N PRO A 119 7.62 41.47 -11.03
CA PRO A 119 8.82 42.13 -11.48
C PRO A 119 8.74 43.57 -10.99
N SER A 120 9.78 44.01 -10.31
CA SER A 120 10.23 45.39 -10.30
C SER A 120 10.23 45.94 -11.74
N PHE A 121 9.12 46.53 -12.14
CA PHE A 121 8.99 47.32 -13.35
C PHE A 121 8.26 48.60 -12.98
N ILE A 122 8.99 49.50 -12.30
CA ILE A 122 8.92 50.96 -12.36
C ILE A 122 10.34 51.44 -12.01
#